data_AF-A0A2D8LF06-F1
#
_entry.id   AF-A0A2D8LF06-F1
#
_cell.length_a   1.000
_cell.length_b   1.000
_cell.length_c   1.000
_cell.angle_alpha   90.00
_cell.angle_beta   90.00
_cell.angle_gamma   90.00
#
_symmetry.space_group_name_H-M   'P 1'
#
loop_
_entity.id
_entity.type
_entity.pdbx_description
1 polymer ?
#
loop_
_entity_poly.entity_id
_entity_poly.type
_entity_poly.pdbx_seq_one_letter_code
_entity_poly.pdbx_strand_id
1 'polypeptide(L)'
;MGIDLKSHKLKYKTMRVNGKRTLLAAIIAILILISAKSDVHHFTQTDYAAGPHAFSLVRWELRHVPLKWLHLLWEKYPGHKPNDAERNSIIKDYLATTLKLQKELVSLDNSPTLNRLIDTTSISQTTLKNKEIQYLQRKREALRGRAEEAIESSVSSAAHNNNLGLPLGLLIPPTDFRLGDPPHILITSRRDKIELTGSKLIKPDLEWSDRTEIESKAEQYENTSALVDDLAGLGTYPAIVSDKDELRQLMRTAAHEWLHNYWILKPLGRNMWSSQNMQILNETAADLAGNELGDEAFEVLGNTTVNSYRYDSLNPGNSHLVRILRETRTVVEEMLENGEIEKAEQYMDKQLW
;
A
#
# COMPACT_ATOMS: atom_id res chain seq x y z
N MET A 1 42.95 -49.26 48.85
CA MET A 1 42.24 -48.03 49.28
C MET A 1 41.70 -47.36 48.03
N GLY A 2 40.43 -47.62 47.71
CA GLY A 2 39.74 -47.03 46.56
C GLY A 2 39.25 -45.62 46.91
N ILE A 3 39.53 -44.67 46.03
CA ILE A 3 39.13 -43.27 46.18
C ILE A 3 37.76 -43.10 45.50
N ASP A 4 36.80 -42.65 46.30
CA ASP A 4 35.40 -42.35 45.97
C ASP A 4 35.29 -41.19 44.96
N LEU A 5 34.82 -41.49 43.75
CA LEU A 5 34.47 -40.51 42.72
C LEU A 5 32.99 -40.15 42.86
N LYS A 6 32.71 -39.07 43.60
CA LYS A 6 31.37 -38.46 43.66
C LYS A 6 30.92 -38.02 42.27
N SER A 7 29.85 -38.64 41.78
CA SER A 7 29.16 -38.25 40.55
C SER A 7 28.46 -36.89 40.72
N HIS A 8 28.97 -35.85 40.08
CA HIS A 8 28.22 -34.60 39.91
C HIS A 8 27.15 -34.79 38.83
N LYS A 9 25.88 -34.92 39.25
CA LYS A 9 24.73 -34.81 38.33
C LYS A 9 24.60 -33.35 37.87
N LEU A 10 24.92 -33.07 36.59
CA LEU A 10 24.53 -31.84 35.93
C LEU A 10 22.99 -31.74 35.90
N LYS A 11 22.43 -30.74 36.59
CA LYS A 11 21.04 -30.33 36.40
C LYS A 11 20.94 -29.61 35.06
N TYR A 12 20.46 -30.30 34.03
CA TYR A 12 20.00 -29.62 32.81
C TYR A 12 18.79 -28.76 33.15
N LYS A 13 19.00 -27.44 33.12
CA LYS A 13 17.94 -26.44 33.18
C LYS A 13 17.18 -26.54 31.85
N THR A 14 16.09 -27.29 31.82
CA THR A 14 15.15 -27.28 30.69
C THR A 14 14.66 -25.85 30.50
N MET A 15 15.17 -25.15 29.48
CA MET A 15 14.59 -23.92 28.97
C MET A 15 13.17 -24.25 28.54
N ARG A 16 12.19 -23.82 29.34
CA ARG A 16 10.78 -23.85 28.96
C ARG A 16 10.58 -22.80 27.87
N VAL A 17 10.85 -23.20 26.63
CA VAL A 17 10.58 -22.39 25.45
C VAL A 17 9.07 -22.21 25.39
N ASN A 18 8.63 -20.94 25.45
CA ASN A 18 7.22 -20.60 25.45
C ASN A 18 6.67 -20.87 24.04
N GLY A 19 6.15 -22.08 23.79
CA GLY A 19 5.88 -22.61 22.45
C GLY A 19 5.02 -21.70 21.55
N LYS A 20 4.15 -20.87 22.15
CA LYS A 20 3.35 -19.86 21.44
C LYS A 20 4.19 -18.70 20.88
N ARG A 21 5.22 -18.26 21.60
CA ARG A 21 6.12 -17.17 21.17
C ARG A 21 7.05 -17.62 20.05
N THR A 22 7.52 -18.86 20.10
CA THR A 22 8.36 -19.43 19.04
C THR A 22 7.58 -19.75 17.78
N LEU A 23 6.31 -20.20 17.91
CA LEU A 23 5.43 -20.40 16.76
C LEU A 23 5.12 -19.07 16.06
N LEU A 24 4.82 -18.02 16.82
CA LEU A 24 4.55 -16.69 16.27
C LEU A 24 5.79 -16.10 15.57
N ALA A 25 6.96 -16.21 16.19
CA ALA A 25 8.21 -15.78 15.56
C ALA A 25 8.52 -16.57 14.28
N ALA A 26 8.21 -17.87 14.25
CA ALA A 26 8.34 -18.69 13.05
C ALA A 26 7.35 -18.29 11.95
N ILE A 27 6.10 -17.97 12.30
CA ILE A 27 5.09 -17.49 11.33
C ILE A 27 5.50 -16.14 10.76
N ILE A 28 5.96 -15.19 11.60
CA ILE A 28 6.45 -13.89 11.14
C ILE A 28 7.68 -14.07 10.24
N ALA A 29 8.63 -14.92 10.63
CA ALA A 29 9.79 -15.23 9.79
C ALA A 29 9.37 -15.85 8.45
N ILE A 30 8.36 -16.72 8.44
CA ILE A 30 7.80 -17.30 7.21
C ILE A 30 7.11 -16.22 6.37
N LEU A 31 6.34 -15.30 6.96
CA LEU A 31 5.69 -14.20 6.24
C LEU A 31 6.72 -13.25 5.62
N ILE A 32 7.77 -12.87 6.37
CA ILE A 32 8.89 -12.07 5.86
C ILE A 32 9.62 -12.83 4.74
N LEU A 33 9.84 -14.14 4.88
CA LEU A 33 10.50 -14.96 3.85
C LEU A 33 9.63 -15.14 2.59
N ILE A 34 8.31 -15.13 2.72
CA ILE A 34 7.38 -15.17 1.58
C ILE A 34 7.36 -13.81 0.87
N SER A 35 7.35 -12.69 1.61
CA SER A 35 7.43 -11.34 1.06
C SER A 35 8.78 -11.07 0.38
N ALA A 36 9.88 -11.58 0.97
CA ALA A 36 11.24 -11.47 0.45
C ALA A 36 11.51 -12.34 -0.79
N LYS A 37 10.66 -13.32 -1.08
CA LYS A 37 10.83 -14.20 -2.26
C LYS A 37 10.55 -13.49 -3.59
N SER A 38 10.06 -12.24 -3.55
CA SER A 38 9.86 -11.39 -4.73
C SER A 38 11.15 -10.80 -5.29
N ASP A 39 12.27 -10.83 -4.56
CA ASP A 39 13.56 -10.32 -5.00
C ASP A 39 14.52 -11.48 -5.34
N VAL A 40 14.20 -12.28 -6.36
CA VAL A 40 15.18 -13.21 -6.95
C VAL A 40 16.15 -12.39 -7.81
N HIS A 41 17.42 -12.35 -7.41
CA HIS A 41 18.52 -11.66 -8.08
C HIS A 41 18.79 -12.21 -9.50
N HIS A 42 17.95 -11.83 -10.46
CA HIS A 42 18.37 -11.59 -11.84
C HIS A 42 18.29 -10.08 -12.04
N PHE A 43 19.40 -9.45 -12.42
CA PHE A 43 19.40 -8.01 -12.69
C PHE A 43 18.53 -7.78 -13.92
N THR A 44 17.27 -7.39 -13.70
CA THR A 44 16.29 -7.18 -14.75
C THR A 44 16.46 -5.78 -15.37
N GLN A 45 15.86 -5.58 -16.53
CA GLN A 45 15.74 -4.26 -17.17
C GLN A 45 15.14 -3.21 -16.22
N THR A 46 14.13 -3.60 -15.44
CA THR A 46 13.50 -2.72 -14.46
C THR A 46 14.40 -2.44 -13.26
N ASP A 47 15.28 -3.37 -12.85
CA ASP A 47 16.31 -3.11 -11.83
C ASP A 47 17.36 -2.09 -12.31
N TYR A 48 17.80 -2.21 -13.56
CA TYR A 48 18.73 -1.25 -14.17
C TYR A 48 18.11 0.15 -14.25
N ALA A 49 16.87 0.23 -14.73
CA ALA A 49 16.13 1.49 -14.89
C ALA A 49 15.87 2.16 -13.53
N ALA A 50 15.40 1.40 -12.54
CA ALA A 50 15.14 1.90 -11.19
C ALA A 50 16.42 2.38 -10.49
N GLY A 51 17.54 1.66 -10.66
CA GLY A 51 18.85 2.01 -10.12
C GLY A 51 18.80 2.44 -8.64
N PRO A 52 19.26 3.65 -8.29
CA PRO A 52 19.26 4.12 -6.90
C PRO A 52 17.86 4.45 -6.34
N HIS A 53 16.84 4.54 -7.20
CA HIS A 53 15.46 4.82 -6.80
C HIS A 53 14.66 3.56 -6.48
N ALA A 54 15.25 2.36 -6.62
CA ALA A 54 14.59 1.12 -6.25
C ALA A 54 14.17 1.11 -4.77
N PHE A 55 12.92 0.74 -4.52
CA PHE A 55 12.38 0.55 -3.19
C PHE A 55 12.61 -0.89 -2.72
N SER A 56 13.15 -1.05 -1.52
CA SER A 56 13.38 -2.37 -0.92
C SER A 56 12.27 -2.72 0.05
N LEU A 57 11.42 -3.65 -0.37
CA LEU A 57 10.31 -4.17 0.43
C LEU A 57 10.81 -4.80 1.74
N VAL A 58 11.79 -5.69 1.68
CA VAL A 58 12.34 -6.38 2.86
C VAL A 58 12.90 -5.39 3.88
N ARG A 59 13.64 -4.38 3.43
CA ARG A 59 14.19 -3.35 4.33
C ARG A 59 13.08 -2.51 4.96
N TRP A 60 12.04 -2.22 4.19
CA TRP A 60 10.89 -1.48 4.68
C TRP A 60 10.12 -2.29 5.73
N GLU A 61 9.80 -3.55 5.43
CA GLU A 61 9.09 -4.45 6.35
C GLU A 61 9.90 -4.64 7.62
N LEU A 62 11.19 -4.97 7.56
CA LEU A 62 12.05 -5.12 8.75
C LEU A 62 12.08 -3.88 9.66
N ARG A 63 11.97 -2.68 9.09
CA ARG A 63 11.92 -1.42 9.84
C ARG A 63 10.54 -1.17 10.46
N HIS A 64 9.49 -1.65 9.82
CA HIS A 64 8.11 -1.40 10.21
C HIS A 64 7.40 -2.64 10.76
N VAL A 65 8.11 -3.78 10.96
CA VAL A 65 7.55 -4.98 11.58
C VAL A 65 6.96 -4.54 12.92
N PRO A 66 5.64 -4.63 13.10
CA PRO A 66 5.05 -3.82 14.14
C PRO A 66 5.42 -4.41 15.50
N LEU A 67 6.00 -3.60 16.39
CA LEU A 67 6.13 -3.97 17.81
C LEU A 67 4.75 -4.21 18.44
N LYS A 68 3.68 -3.69 17.80
CA LYS A 68 2.27 -3.90 18.11
C LYS A 68 1.84 -5.37 18.14
N TRP A 69 2.54 -6.31 17.51
CA TRP A 69 2.20 -7.75 17.55
C TRP A 69 2.35 -8.38 18.92
N LEU A 70 3.29 -7.85 19.70
CA LEU A 70 3.43 -8.22 21.11
C LEU A 70 2.26 -7.67 21.95
N HIS A 71 1.58 -6.61 21.46
CA HIS A 71 0.47 -5.91 22.11
C HIS A 71 -0.93 -6.30 21.57
N LEU A 72 -1.08 -6.82 20.35
CA LEU A 72 -2.34 -7.40 19.81
C LEU A 72 -2.77 -8.64 20.61
N LEU A 73 -1.81 -9.39 21.17
CA LEU A 73 -2.09 -10.43 22.17
C LEU A 73 -2.66 -9.84 23.49
N TRP A 74 -2.48 -8.54 23.71
CA TRP A 74 -2.94 -7.77 24.87
C TRP A 74 -4.25 -7.03 24.62
N GLU A 75 -4.75 -6.91 23.38
CA GLU A 75 -6.05 -6.27 23.07
C GLU A 75 -7.28 -7.04 23.59
N LYS A 76 -7.04 -8.23 24.16
CA LYS A 76 -8.01 -8.97 24.97
C LYS A 76 -8.05 -8.49 26.44
N TYR A 77 -7.28 -7.47 26.82
CA TYR A 77 -7.31 -6.83 28.12
C TYR A 77 -8.32 -5.65 28.10
N PRO A 78 -9.33 -5.63 28.98
CA PRO A 78 -10.36 -4.60 28.96
C PRO A 78 -9.86 -3.29 29.57
N GLY A 79 -9.92 -2.20 28.79
CA GLY A 79 -9.70 -0.84 29.28
C GLY A 79 -9.68 0.21 28.15
N HIS A 80 -10.62 1.16 28.21
CA HIS A 80 -10.74 2.37 27.37
C HIS A 80 -10.51 2.19 25.86
N LYS A 81 -11.30 1.33 25.21
CA LYS A 81 -11.41 1.36 23.74
C LYS A 81 -12.18 2.63 23.35
N PRO A 82 -11.64 3.50 22.49
CA PRO A 82 -12.39 4.64 21.99
C PRO A 82 -13.64 4.15 21.27
N ASN A 83 -14.76 4.86 21.44
CA ASN A 83 -16.00 4.54 20.73
C ASN A 83 -15.83 4.81 19.23
N ASP A 84 -16.62 4.17 18.36
CA ASP A 84 -16.50 4.27 16.91
C ASP A 84 -16.61 5.72 16.39
N ALA A 85 -17.41 6.55 17.06
CA ALA A 85 -17.50 7.99 16.78
C ALA A 85 -16.19 8.75 17.11
N GLU A 86 -15.51 8.38 18.18
CA GLU A 86 -14.21 8.95 18.55
C GLU A 86 -13.14 8.55 17.53
N ARG A 87 -13.13 7.27 17.14
CA ARG A 87 -12.26 6.73 16.08
C ARG A 87 -12.44 7.47 14.76
N ASN A 88 -13.70 7.69 14.36
CA ASN A 88 -14.03 8.47 13.16
C ASN A 88 -13.48 9.90 13.23
N SER A 89 -13.62 10.57 14.39
CA SER A 89 -13.07 11.92 14.60
C SER A 89 -11.54 11.94 14.49
N ILE A 90 -10.86 10.95 15.08
CA ILE A 90 -9.39 10.83 15.03
C ILE A 90 -8.92 10.70 13.58
N ILE A 91 -9.56 9.85 12.78
CA ILE A 91 -9.18 9.64 11.38
C ILE A 91 -9.45 10.92 10.57
N LYS A 92 -10.60 11.58 10.77
CA LYS A 92 -10.91 12.84 10.08
C LYS A 92 -9.91 13.95 10.43
N ASP A 93 -9.50 14.06 11.69
CA ASP A 93 -8.47 15.03 12.12
C ASP A 93 -7.10 14.73 11.48
N TYR A 94 -6.75 13.44 11.36
CA TYR A 94 -5.55 13.01 10.67
C TYR A 94 -5.58 13.40 9.19
N LEU A 95 -6.63 13.00 8.46
CA LEU A 95 -6.77 13.28 7.02
C LEU A 95 -6.82 14.78 6.73
N ALA A 96 -7.55 15.56 7.54
CA ALA A 96 -7.59 17.01 7.40
C ALA A 96 -6.21 17.64 7.62
N THR A 97 -5.42 17.12 8.58
CA THR A 97 -4.05 17.58 8.82
C THR A 97 -3.13 17.23 7.66
N THR A 98 -3.25 16.02 7.09
CA THR A 98 -2.50 15.57 5.91
C THR A 98 -2.82 16.42 4.68
N LEU A 99 -4.11 16.65 4.39
CA LEU A 99 -4.54 17.48 3.27
C LEU A 99 -4.02 18.91 3.39
N LYS A 100 -4.06 19.47 4.61
CA LYS A 100 -3.51 20.82 4.86
C LYS A 100 -2.00 20.84 4.63
N LEU A 101 -1.27 19.84 5.14
CA LEU A 101 0.18 19.73 4.94
C LEU A 101 0.55 19.68 3.46
N GLN A 102 -0.16 18.89 2.66
CA GLN A 102 0.06 18.79 1.22
C GLN A 102 -0.17 20.11 0.49
N LYS A 103 -1.26 20.81 0.81
CA LYS A 103 -1.54 22.16 0.26
C LYS A 103 -0.42 23.15 0.58
N GLU A 104 0.13 23.12 1.80
CA GLU A 104 1.26 23.97 2.18
C GLU A 104 2.56 23.61 1.45
N LEU A 105 2.82 22.31 1.24
CA LEU A 105 3.99 21.85 0.47
C LEU A 105 3.91 22.27 -1.01
N VAL A 106 2.78 22.01 -1.67
CA VAL A 106 2.57 22.38 -3.09
C VAL A 106 2.66 23.89 -3.29
N SER A 107 2.11 24.67 -2.36
CA SER A 107 2.19 26.12 -2.45
C SER A 107 3.56 26.68 -2.08
N LEU A 108 4.42 25.92 -1.37
CA LEU A 108 5.82 26.29 -1.13
C LEU A 108 6.63 26.06 -2.41
N ASP A 109 6.39 24.93 -3.07
CA ASP A 109 7.08 24.53 -4.30
C ASP A 109 6.74 25.43 -5.50
N ASN A 110 5.46 25.79 -5.64
CA ASN A 110 4.98 26.76 -6.62
C ASN A 110 5.34 28.22 -6.30
N SER A 111 6.02 28.49 -5.17
CA SER A 111 6.47 29.85 -4.87
C SER A 111 7.61 30.17 -5.84
N PRO A 112 7.47 31.17 -6.72
CA PRO A 112 8.46 31.40 -7.74
C PRO A 112 9.82 31.66 -7.08
N THR A 113 10.81 30.80 -7.35
CA THR A 113 12.23 31.17 -7.28
C THR A 113 12.57 32.16 -8.39
N LEU A 114 11.70 33.15 -8.61
CA LEU A 114 11.79 34.14 -9.67
C LEU A 114 12.50 35.37 -9.08
N ASN A 115 13.79 35.47 -9.41
CA ASN A 115 14.58 36.69 -9.37
C ASN A 115 14.63 37.45 -8.03
N ARG A 116 15.67 37.14 -7.24
CA ARG A 116 16.11 37.89 -6.06
C ARG A 116 16.26 39.39 -6.34
N LEU A 117 15.20 40.16 -6.06
CA LEU A 117 15.33 41.28 -5.13
C LEU A 117 14.79 40.75 -3.80
N ILE A 118 15.70 40.45 -2.87
CA ILE A 118 15.37 39.87 -1.57
C ILE A 118 14.63 40.93 -0.75
N ASP A 119 13.31 40.88 -0.77
CA ASP A 119 12.47 41.63 0.15
C ASP A 119 12.39 40.87 1.49
N THR A 120 12.68 41.53 2.61
CA THR A 120 12.54 40.99 3.98
C THR A 120 11.17 40.37 4.26
N THR A 121 10.15 40.83 3.53
CA THR A 121 8.77 40.32 3.59
C THR A 121 8.67 38.88 3.06
N SER A 122 9.38 38.53 1.98
CA SER A 122 9.33 37.18 1.40
C SER A 122 10.04 36.15 2.29
N ILE A 123 11.18 36.52 2.88
CA ILE A 123 11.89 35.66 3.86
C ILE A 123 11.01 35.38 5.09
N SER A 124 10.30 36.39 5.59
CA SER A 124 9.42 36.25 6.76
C SER A 124 8.24 35.32 6.46
N GLN A 125 7.64 35.44 5.27
CA GLN A 125 6.56 34.57 4.81
C GLN A 125 7.02 33.11 4.63
N THR A 126 8.15 32.87 3.97
CA THR A 126 8.73 31.51 3.83
C THR A 126 9.06 30.91 5.19
N THR A 127 9.56 31.71 6.14
CA THR A 127 9.88 31.24 7.50
C THR A 127 8.61 30.84 8.27
N LEU A 128 7.54 31.62 8.19
CA LEU A 128 6.25 31.30 8.81
C LEU A 128 5.66 30.02 8.21
N LYS A 129 5.70 29.89 6.89
CA LYS A 129 5.21 28.71 6.17
C LYS A 129 5.98 27.44 6.55
N ASN A 130 7.31 27.52 6.63
CA ASN A 130 8.13 26.40 7.09
C ASN A 130 7.81 25.99 8.54
N LYS A 131 7.50 26.96 9.42
CA LYS A 131 7.05 26.65 10.80
C LYS A 131 5.70 25.95 10.81
N GLU A 132 4.77 26.37 9.95
CA GLU A 132 3.46 25.73 9.81
C GLU A 132 3.58 24.30 9.26
N ILE A 133 4.39 24.08 8.21
CA ILE A 133 4.69 22.76 7.67
C ILE A 133 5.26 21.84 8.76
N GLN A 134 6.26 22.30 9.52
CA GLN A 134 6.83 21.52 10.63
C GLN A 134 5.80 21.21 11.73
N TYR A 135 4.92 22.15 12.04
CA TYR A 135 3.84 21.91 13.00
C TYR A 135 2.86 20.85 12.49
N LEU A 136 2.43 20.95 11.24
CA LEU A 136 1.51 20.00 10.61
C LEU A 136 2.14 18.60 10.49
N GLN A 137 3.43 18.51 10.14
CA GLN A 137 4.18 17.25 10.14
C GLN A 137 4.17 16.59 11.52
N ARG A 138 4.53 17.33 12.58
CA ARG A 138 4.50 16.80 13.96
C ARG A 138 3.10 16.37 14.38
N LYS A 139 2.07 17.16 14.03
CA LYS A 139 0.68 16.83 14.33
C LYS A 139 0.23 15.57 13.60
N ARG A 140 0.57 15.42 12.31
CA ARG A 140 0.29 14.21 11.50
C ARG A 140 0.91 12.98 12.16
N GLU A 141 2.20 13.03 12.51
CA GLU A 141 2.89 11.91 13.17
C GLU A 141 2.27 11.54 14.53
N ALA A 142 1.84 12.53 15.31
CA ALA A 142 1.20 12.29 16.61
C ALA A 142 -0.20 11.63 16.49
N LEU A 143 -0.94 11.94 15.42
CA LEU A 143 -2.28 11.38 15.18
C LEU A 143 -2.25 10.02 14.48
N ARG A 144 -1.22 9.79 13.65
CA ARG A 144 -1.07 8.61 12.78
C ARG A 144 -1.34 7.29 13.47
N GLY A 145 -0.66 7.00 14.58
CA GLY A 145 -0.80 5.70 15.24
C GLY A 145 -2.23 5.42 15.74
N ARG A 146 -2.96 6.47 16.15
CA ARG A 146 -4.38 6.35 16.56
C ARG A 146 -5.31 6.24 15.35
N ALA A 147 -4.99 6.90 14.25
CA ALA A 147 -5.75 6.78 13.01
C ALA A 147 -5.58 5.37 12.40
N GLU A 148 -4.35 4.85 12.37
CA GLU A 148 -4.03 3.48 11.96
C GLU A 148 -4.80 2.46 12.81
N GLU A 149 -4.77 2.55 14.16
CA GLU A 149 -5.55 1.65 15.05
C GLU A 149 -7.05 1.73 14.79
N ALA A 150 -7.59 2.93 14.57
CA ALA A 150 -9.00 3.12 14.27
C ALA A 150 -9.42 2.43 12.96
N ILE A 151 -8.58 2.51 11.92
CA ILE A 151 -8.80 1.83 10.63
C ILE A 151 -8.65 0.31 10.80
N GLU A 152 -7.57 -0.15 11.44
CA GLU A 152 -7.30 -1.56 11.75
C GLU A 152 -8.51 -2.19 12.45
N SER A 153 -9.01 -1.53 13.49
CA SER A 153 -10.17 -2.04 14.22
C SER A 153 -11.45 -2.03 13.41
N SER A 154 -11.67 -1.04 12.53
CA SER A 154 -12.89 -0.98 11.74
C SER A 154 -12.91 -2.06 10.65
N VAL A 155 -11.79 -2.23 9.94
CA VAL A 155 -11.63 -3.30 8.94
C VAL A 155 -11.70 -4.67 9.62
N SER A 156 -11.13 -4.83 10.82
CA SER A 156 -11.25 -6.06 11.60
C SER A 156 -12.71 -6.39 11.95
N SER A 157 -13.49 -5.40 12.38
CA SER A 157 -14.92 -5.58 12.67
C SER A 157 -15.71 -6.00 11.43
N ALA A 158 -15.51 -5.33 10.30
CA ALA A 158 -16.14 -5.70 9.03
C ALA A 158 -15.76 -7.12 8.59
N ALA A 159 -14.49 -7.51 8.75
CA ALA A 159 -14.03 -8.85 8.43
C ALA A 159 -14.71 -9.92 9.30
N HIS A 160 -14.90 -9.65 10.60
CA HIS A 160 -15.60 -10.56 11.50
C HIS A 160 -17.09 -10.70 11.18
N ASN A 161 -17.77 -9.61 10.83
CA ASN A 161 -19.17 -9.65 10.41
C ASN A 161 -19.39 -10.53 9.17
N ASN A 162 -18.39 -10.58 8.28
CA ASN A 162 -18.38 -11.43 7.09
C ASN A 162 -17.79 -12.83 7.33
N ASN A 163 -17.62 -13.25 8.58
CA ASN A 163 -17.08 -14.57 8.96
C ASN A 163 -15.68 -14.86 8.40
N LEU A 164 -14.88 -13.83 8.15
CA LEU A 164 -13.47 -13.99 7.78
C LEU A 164 -12.62 -14.29 9.02
N GLY A 165 -11.53 -15.03 8.80
CA GLY A 165 -10.61 -15.46 9.86
C GLY A 165 -10.80 -16.91 10.31
N LEU A 166 -10.13 -17.25 11.40
CA LEU A 166 -10.17 -18.56 12.04
C LEU A 166 -11.31 -18.63 13.07
N PRO A 167 -11.71 -19.85 13.48
CA PRO A 167 -12.60 -20.04 14.62
C PRO A 167 -12.12 -19.26 15.84
N LEU A 168 -13.05 -18.76 16.66
CA LEU A 168 -12.82 -17.85 17.79
C LEU A 168 -12.55 -16.38 17.41
N GLY A 169 -12.79 -16.00 16.15
CA GLY A 169 -12.69 -14.60 15.71
C GLY A 169 -11.25 -14.11 15.64
N LEU A 170 -10.31 -14.95 15.20
CA LEU A 170 -8.91 -14.55 15.01
C LEU A 170 -8.64 -14.31 13.53
N LEU A 171 -8.29 -13.08 13.15
CA LEU A 171 -7.79 -12.79 11.80
C LEU A 171 -6.32 -13.19 11.70
N ILE A 172 -5.99 -13.96 10.64
CA ILE A 172 -4.61 -14.28 10.30
C ILE A 172 -4.44 -14.01 8.79
N PRO A 173 -3.60 -13.04 8.41
CA PRO A 173 -2.93 -12.08 9.29
C PRO A 173 -3.94 -11.04 9.84
N PRO A 174 -3.77 -10.50 11.07
CA PRO A 174 -4.55 -9.37 11.55
C PRO A 174 -4.45 -8.15 10.61
N THR A 175 -5.41 -7.26 10.71
CA THR A 175 -5.34 -5.96 10.02
C THR A 175 -4.21 -5.14 10.61
N ASP A 176 -3.31 -4.64 9.77
CA ASP A 176 -2.18 -3.82 10.20
C ASP A 176 -1.83 -2.87 9.06
N PHE A 177 -1.88 -1.57 9.33
CA PHE A 177 -1.81 -0.55 8.28
C PHE A 177 -0.79 0.52 8.62
N ARG A 178 -0.17 1.03 7.57
CA ARG A 178 0.77 2.15 7.63
C ARG A 178 0.28 3.26 6.72
N LEU A 179 -0.21 4.36 7.31
CA LEU A 179 -0.70 5.52 6.57
C LEU A 179 0.44 6.42 6.09
N GLY A 180 0.51 6.69 4.79
CA GLY A 180 1.53 7.57 4.23
C GLY A 180 1.55 7.54 2.71
N ASP A 181 2.71 7.83 2.14
CA ASP A 181 2.95 7.78 0.70
C ASP A 181 3.43 6.37 0.31
N PRO A 182 2.64 5.58 -0.45
CA PRO A 182 3.09 4.31 -1.00
C PRO A 182 4.24 4.52 -2.01
N PRO A 183 5.11 3.52 -2.21
CA PRO A 183 6.09 3.57 -3.29
C PRO A 183 5.39 3.70 -4.65
N HIS A 184 6.10 4.26 -5.63
CA HIS A 184 5.65 4.21 -7.02
C HIS A 184 5.94 2.82 -7.61
N ILE A 185 5.36 2.52 -8.76
CA ILE A 185 5.64 1.30 -9.51
C ILE A 185 6.12 1.65 -10.92
N LEU A 186 7.32 1.19 -11.27
CA LEU A 186 7.75 1.09 -12.66
C LEU A 186 7.12 -0.18 -13.23
N ILE A 187 6.33 -0.04 -14.29
CA ILE A 187 5.82 -1.16 -15.08
C ILE A 187 6.42 -1.12 -16.49
N THR A 188 6.66 -2.28 -17.06
CA THR A 188 7.09 -2.42 -18.46
C THR A 188 6.13 -3.33 -19.21
N SER A 189 5.90 -2.98 -20.48
CA SER A 189 5.13 -3.77 -21.44
C SER A 189 5.88 -3.86 -22.75
N ARG A 190 5.62 -4.91 -23.52
CA ARG A 190 6.00 -4.89 -24.93
C ARG A 190 5.17 -3.82 -25.66
N ARG A 191 5.73 -3.21 -26.70
CA ARG A 191 4.98 -2.25 -27.54
C ARG A 191 4.01 -2.97 -28.50
N ASP A 192 4.33 -4.20 -28.89
CA ASP A 192 3.51 -5.01 -29.80
C ASP A 192 2.44 -5.87 -29.10
N LYS A 193 2.32 -5.80 -27.76
CA LYS A 193 1.33 -6.57 -27.01
C LYS A 193 1.03 -5.92 -25.65
N ILE A 194 -0.25 -5.81 -25.29
CA ILE A 194 -0.66 -5.34 -23.96
C ILE A 194 -0.45 -6.44 -22.91
N GLU A 195 0.75 -6.48 -22.34
CA GLU A 195 1.14 -7.49 -21.36
C GLU A 195 2.13 -6.88 -20.36
N LEU A 196 1.86 -7.08 -19.07
CA LEU A 196 2.83 -6.71 -18.03
C LEU A 196 4.02 -7.66 -18.11
N THR A 197 5.17 -7.17 -18.60
CA THR A 197 6.39 -7.97 -18.75
C THR A 197 7.36 -7.81 -17.58
N GLY A 198 7.23 -6.72 -16.84
CA GLY A 198 8.07 -6.44 -15.68
C GLY A 198 7.45 -5.39 -14.78
N SER A 199 7.82 -5.43 -13.51
CA SER A 199 7.48 -4.39 -12.55
C SER A 199 8.62 -4.20 -11.53
N LYS A 200 8.76 -2.98 -11.01
CA LYS A 200 9.69 -2.68 -9.91
C LYS A 200 9.14 -1.55 -9.05
N LEU A 201 9.22 -1.72 -7.74
CA LEU A 201 8.85 -0.65 -6.81
C LEU A 201 9.94 0.43 -6.79
N ILE A 202 9.50 1.68 -6.84
CA ILE A 202 10.31 2.88 -6.83
C ILE A 202 9.99 3.68 -5.57
N LYS A 203 10.97 4.39 -5.02
CA LYS A 203 10.80 5.19 -3.81
C LYS A 203 9.69 6.25 -3.98
N PRO A 204 8.95 6.58 -2.91
CA PRO A 204 7.84 7.54 -2.94
C PRO A 204 8.29 9.00 -3.09
N ASP A 205 9.53 9.31 -2.73
CA ASP A 205 10.15 10.64 -2.88
C ASP A 205 10.86 10.74 -4.22
N LEU A 206 10.06 10.95 -5.27
CA LEU A 206 10.54 11.02 -6.65
C LEU A 206 10.11 12.33 -7.31
N GLU A 207 11.10 13.05 -7.85
CA GLU A 207 10.84 14.24 -8.66
C GLU A 207 10.31 13.85 -10.04
N TRP A 208 9.55 14.74 -10.68
CA TRP A 208 9.00 14.50 -12.02
C TRP A 208 10.08 14.18 -13.07
N SER A 209 11.23 14.85 -13.00
CA SER A 209 12.36 14.58 -13.90
C SER A 209 12.91 13.16 -13.76
N ASP A 210 12.91 12.62 -12.53
CA ASP A 210 13.45 11.30 -12.25
C ASP A 210 12.52 10.21 -12.81
N ARG A 211 11.19 10.45 -12.83
CA ARG A 211 10.22 9.53 -13.48
C ARG A 211 10.54 9.33 -14.95
N THR A 212 10.65 10.44 -15.70
CA THR A 212 10.96 10.41 -17.13
C THR A 212 12.31 9.77 -17.41
N GLU A 213 13.31 9.99 -16.56
CA GLU A 213 14.62 9.36 -16.69
C GLU A 213 14.54 7.84 -16.49
N ILE A 214 13.80 7.37 -15.48
CA ILE A 214 13.59 5.93 -15.21
C ILE A 214 12.86 5.27 -16.37
N GLU A 215 11.77 5.87 -16.86
CA GLU A 215 11.00 5.38 -18.01
C GLU A 215 11.89 5.29 -19.25
N SER A 216 12.61 6.37 -19.58
CA SER A 216 13.51 6.42 -20.74
C SER A 216 14.60 5.36 -20.67
N LYS A 217 15.14 5.06 -19.47
CA LYS A 217 16.13 3.98 -19.28
C LYS A 217 15.53 2.60 -19.49
N ALA A 218 14.29 2.38 -19.02
CA ALA A 218 13.59 1.13 -19.26
C ALA A 218 13.32 0.96 -20.77
N GLU A 219 12.96 2.01 -21.50
CA GLU A 219 12.64 1.95 -22.93
C GLU A 219 13.85 1.76 -23.86
N GLN A 220 15.09 1.79 -23.35
CA GLN A 220 16.29 1.54 -24.15
C GLN A 220 16.35 0.12 -24.73
N TYR A 221 15.61 -0.83 -24.15
CA TYR A 221 15.53 -2.19 -24.65
C TYR A 221 14.50 -2.26 -25.78
N GLU A 222 14.85 -2.98 -26.85
CA GLU A 222 14.00 -3.05 -28.06
C GLU A 222 12.57 -3.42 -27.72
N ASN A 223 11.62 -2.70 -28.35
CA ASN A 223 10.19 -2.98 -28.29
C ASN A 223 9.58 -2.94 -26.87
N THR A 224 10.14 -2.14 -25.95
CA THR A 224 9.58 -1.93 -24.60
C THR A 224 8.96 -0.55 -24.45
N SER A 225 7.82 -0.47 -23.79
CA SER A 225 7.22 0.75 -23.23
C SER A 225 7.27 0.67 -21.70
N ALA A 226 7.45 1.81 -21.04
CA ALA A 226 7.53 1.88 -19.58
C ALA A 226 6.66 3.02 -19.01
N LEU A 227 6.18 2.83 -17.78
CA LEU A 227 5.44 3.85 -17.04
C LEU A 227 5.79 3.77 -15.55
N VAL A 228 6.07 4.91 -14.93
CA VAL A 228 6.15 5.05 -13.48
C VAL A 228 4.84 5.63 -12.98
N ASP A 229 4.08 4.82 -12.25
CA ASP A 229 2.75 5.18 -11.76
C ASP A 229 2.67 5.22 -10.22
N ASP A 230 1.68 5.94 -9.71
CA ASP A 230 1.38 6.08 -8.30
C ASP A 230 0.54 4.90 -7.80
N LEU A 231 0.94 4.29 -6.68
CA LEU A 231 0.13 3.28 -6.01
C LEU A 231 -0.80 3.92 -4.98
N ALA A 232 -2.07 3.49 -4.95
CA ALA A 232 -3.01 3.86 -3.88
C ALA A 232 -2.71 3.10 -2.57
N GLY A 233 -2.19 1.89 -2.69
CA GLY A 233 -1.81 1.03 -1.58
C GLY A 233 -0.78 0.00 -2.02
N LEU A 234 -0.21 -0.70 -1.04
CA LEU A 234 0.66 -1.84 -1.29
C LEU A 234 0.45 -2.89 -0.20
N GLY A 235 0.09 -4.10 -0.61
CA GLY A 235 -0.11 -5.29 0.22
C GLY A 235 1.16 -5.85 0.86
N THR A 236 2.01 -4.99 1.39
CA THR A 236 3.11 -5.34 2.29
C THR A 236 2.57 -5.71 3.66
N TYR A 237 3.46 -6.07 4.59
CA TYR A 237 3.04 -6.30 5.96
C TYR A 237 3.86 -5.52 7.01
N PRO A 238 3.29 -4.47 7.63
CA PRO A 238 1.90 -3.96 7.51
C PRO A 238 1.59 -3.43 6.11
N ALA A 239 0.32 -3.33 5.72
CA ALA A 239 -0.04 -2.80 4.40
C ALA A 239 0.13 -1.27 4.36
N ILE A 240 0.71 -0.75 3.27
CA ILE A 240 0.85 0.70 3.08
C ILE A 240 -0.42 1.20 2.41
N VAL A 241 -1.01 2.27 2.93
CA VAL A 241 -2.22 2.87 2.39
C VAL A 241 -2.03 4.37 2.26
N SER A 242 -2.36 4.90 1.08
CA SER A 242 -2.41 6.35 0.80
C SER A 242 -3.30 7.06 1.81
N ASP A 243 -2.80 8.16 2.36
CA ASP A 243 -3.57 9.09 3.19
C ASP A 243 -3.98 10.37 2.45
N LYS A 244 -3.94 10.33 1.11
CA LYS A 244 -4.36 11.44 0.24
C LYS A 244 -5.84 11.39 -0.12
N ASP A 245 -6.42 10.19 -0.03
CA ASP A 245 -7.80 9.92 -0.44
C ASP A 245 -8.81 10.24 0.67
N GLU A 246 -10.08 10.35 0.29
CA GLU A 246 -11.17 10.51 1.24
C GLU A 246 -11.35 9.24 2.10
N LEU A 247 -11.90 9.41 3.31
CA LEU A 247 -12.03 8.34 4.30
C LEU A 247 -12.66 7.05 3.75
N ARG A 248 -13.72 7.16 2.93
CA ARG A 248 -14.38 5.99 2.34
C ARG A 248 -13.44 5.24 1.40
N GLN A 249 -12.77 5.97 0.50
CA GLN A 249 -11.83 5.36 -0.44
C GLN A 249 -10.62 4.76 0.29
N LEU A 250 -10.12 5.44 1.33
CA LEU A 250 -9.07 4.92 2.20
C LEU A 250 -9.47 3.58 2.83
N MET A 251 -10.71 3.44 3.33
CA MET A 251 -11.19 2.18 3.91
C MET A 251 -11.26 1.06 2.86
N ARG A 252 -11.70 1.37 1.65
CA ARG A 252 -11.73 0.43 0.52
C ARG A 252 -10.33 -0.04 0.14
N THR A 253 -9.38 0.88 0.01
CA THR A 253 -7.98 0.54 -0.25
C THR A 253 -7.37 -0.26 0.90
N ALA A 254 -7.61 0.12 2.16
CA ALA A 254 -7.12 -0.64 3.31
C ALA A 254 -7.65 -2.09 3.32
N ALA A 255 -8.95 -2.26 3.03
CA ALA A 255 -9.55 -3.58 2.91
C ALA A 255 -8.98 -4.38 1.72
N HIS A 256 -8.80 -3.75 0.56
CA HIS A 256 -8.15 -4.33 -0.63
C HIS A 256 -6.76 -4.89 -0.32
N GLU A 257 -5.89 -4.06 0.25
CA GLU A 257 -4.51 -4.48 0.58
C GLU A 257 -4.47 -5.55 1.69
N TRP A 258 -5.42 -5.50 2.63
CA TRP A 258 -5.52 -6.55 3.64
C TRP A 258 -6.02 -7.88 3.06
N LEU A 259 -6.94 -7.86 2.09
CA LEU A 259 -7.41 -9.07 1.42
C LEU A 259 -6.29 -9.78 0.66
N HIS A 260 -5.38 -9.04 0.02
CA HIS A 260 -4.16 -9.60 -0.57
C HIS A 260 -3.32 -10.34 0.48
N ASN A 261 -3.09 -9.71 1.63
CA ASN A 261 -2.41 -10.32 2.77
C ASN A 261 -3.14 -11.56 3.34
N TYR A 262 -4.48 -11.54 3.35
CA TYR A 262 -5.29 -12.66 3.81
C TYR A 262 -5.28 -13.84 2.83
N TRP A 263 -5.39 -13.56 1.53
CA TRP A 263 -5.45 -14.58 0.48
C TRP A 263 -4.11 -15.20 0.15
N ILE A 264 -2.97 -14.62 0.55
CA ILE A 264 -1.66 -15.29 0.41
C ILE A 264 -1.63 -16.65 1.15
N LEU A 265 -2.50 -16.83 2.15
CA LEU A 265 -2.69 -18.09 2.88
C LEU A 265 -3.66 -19.06 2.18
N LYS A 266 -4.34 -18.62 1.12
CA LYS A 266 -5.36 -19.34 0.35
C LYS A 266 -4.86 -19.63 -1.07
N PRO A 267 -5.48 -20.59 -1.80
CA PRO A 267 -5.09 -20.87 -3.19
C PRO A 267 -5.16 -19.66 -4.12
N LEU A 268 -6.13 -18.76 -3.91
CA LEU A 268 -6.29 -17.56 -4.72
C LEU A 268 -5.05 -16.65 -4.69
N GLY A 269 -4.57 -16.27 -3.49
CA GLY A 269 -3.36 -15.43 -3.36
C GLY A 269 -2.07 -16.16 -3.68
N ARG A 270 -1.96 -17.46 -3.33
CA ARG A 270 -0.75 -18.24 -3.66
C ARG A 270 -0.48 -18.36 -5.16
N ASN A 271 -1.53 -18.32 -5.97
CA ASN A 271 -1.42 -18.43 -7.43
C ASN A 271 -1.49 -17.06 -8.13
N MET A 272 -1.52 -15.94 -7.41
CA MET A 272 -1.62 -14.59 -7.99
C MET A 272 -0.60 -14.36 -9.11
N TRP A 273 0.65 -14.76 -8.87
CA TRP A 273 1.76 -14.59 -9.82
C TRP A 273 1.96 -15.77 -10.80
N SER A 274 1.03 -16.72 -10.85
CA SER A 274 1.16 -17.91 -11.71
C SER A 274 0.87 -17.61 -13.18
N SER A 275 0.08 -16.57 -13.48
CA SER A 275 -0.22 -16.09 -14.83
C SER A 275 -0.87 -14.70 -14.77
N GLN A 276 -0.89 -13.98 -15.90
CA GLN A 276 -1.59 -12.70 -16.02
C GLN A 276 -3.09 -12.83 -15.70
N ASN A 277 -3.74 -13.91 -16.13
CA ASN A 277 -5.15 -14.16 -15.81
C ASN A 277 -5.39 -14.34 -14.31
N MET A 278 -4.46 -14.99 -13.60
CA MET A 278 -4.57 -15.12 -12.15
C MET A 278 -4.32 -13.81 -11.42
N GLN A 279 -3.45 -12.95 -11.92
CA GLN A 279 -3.26 -11.60 -11.40
C GLN A 279 -4.55 -10.77 -11.57
N ILE A 280 -5.13 -10.76 -12.78
CA ILE A 280 -6.40 -10.08 -13.06
C ILE A 280 -7.51 -10.58 -12.14
N LEU A 281 -7.63 -11.91 -11.99
CA LEU A 281 -8.66 -12.51 -11.14
C LEU A 281 -8.46 -12.13 -9.67
N ASN A 282 -7.22 -12.08 -9.19
CA ASN A 282 -6.90 -11.71 -7.82
C ASN A 282 -7.21 -10.23 -7.54
N GLU A 283 -6.73 -9.31 -8.40
CA GLU A 283 -7.02 -7.88 -8.26
C GLU A 283 -8.52 -7.60 -8.39
N THR A 284 -9.22 -8.24 -9.33
CA THR A 284 -10.68 -8.08 -9.47
C THR A 284 -11.42 -8.55 -8.22
N ALA A 285 -10.99 -9.67 -7.63
CA ALA A 285 -11.57 -10.14 -6.38
C ALA A 285 -11.28 -9.16 -5.23
N ALA A 286 -10.05 -8.65 -5.15
CA ALA A 286 -9.63 -7.70 -4.12
C ALA A 286 -10.40 -6.38 -4.26
N ASP A 287 -10.62 -5.89 -5.48
CA ASP A 287 -11.42 -4.69 -5.75
C ASP A 287 -12.87 -4.86 -5.28
N LEU A 288 -13.52 -5.95 -5.69
CA LEU A 288 -14.93 -6.20 -5.36
C LEU A 288 -15.12 -6.38 -3.85
N ALA A 289 -14.40 -7.34 -3.26
CA ALA A 289 -14.52 -7.65 -1.85
C ALA A 289 -13.94 -6.52 -0.97
N GLY A 290 -12.90 -5.82 -1.42
CA GLY A 290 -12.31 -4.68 -0.74
C GLY A 290 -13.25 -3.47 -0.72
N ASN A 291 -13.97 -3.23 -1.82
CA ASN A 291 -15.00 -2.19 -1.86
C ASN A 291 -16.15 -2.48 -0.88
N GLU A 292 -16.67 -3.70 -0.87
CA GLU A 292 -17.75 -4.13 0.03
C GLU A 292 -17.30 -4.08 1.50
N LEU A 293 -16.14 -4.67 1.80
CA LEU A 293 -15.61 -4.74 3.16
C LEU A 293 -15.19 -3.36 3.69
N GLY A 294 -14.63 -2.51 2.82
CA GLY A 294 -14.25 -1.14 3.14
C GLY A 294 -15.45 -0.23 3.36
N ASP A 295 -16.53 -0.41 2.60
CA ASP A 295 -17.79 0.30 2.84
C ASP A 295 -18.41 -0.10 4.17
N GLU A 296 -18.41 -1.39 4.51
CA GLU A 296 -18.86 -1.83 5.83
C GLU A 296 -17.97 -1.28 6.95
N ALA A 297 -16.64 -1.29 6.79
CA ALA A 297 -15.72 -0.67 7.74
C ALA A 297 -15.96 0.85 7.87
N PHE A 298 -16.38 1.53 6.81
CA PHE A 298 -16.77 2.93 6.85
C PHE A 298 -18.06 3.15 7.65
N GLU A 299 -19.03 2.23 7.54
CA GLU A 299 -20.28 2.23 8.30
C GLU A 299 -20.09 1.90 9.78
N VAL A 300 -19.17 0.98 10.11
CA VAL A 300 -18.81 0.64 11.51
C VAL A 300 -18.34 1.90 12.26
N LEU A 301 -17.69 2.85 11.59
CA LEU A 301 -17.31 4.15 12.16
C LEU A 301 -18.48 5.13 12.37
N GLY A 302 -19.72 4.70 12.14
CA GLY A 302 -20.93 5.51 12.23
C GLY A 302 -21.11 6.49 11.07
N ASN A 303 -20.40 6.30 9.95
CA ASN A 303 -20.70 7.06 8.73
C ASN A 303 -21.84 6.37 7.97
N THR A 304 -22.58 7.13 7.17
CA THR A 304 -23.62 6.56 6.31
C THR A 304 -23.06 6.38 4.91
N THR A 305 -23.12 5.17 4.36
CA THR A 305 -23.04 4.99 2.92
C THR A 305 -24.39 5.47 2.37
N VAL A 306 -24.42 6.60 1.68
CA VAL A 306 -25.62 6.95 0.92
C VAL A 306 -25.65 5.95 -0.23
N ASN A 307 -26.52 4.94 -0.14
CA ASN A 307 -26.73 3.84 -1.10
C ASN A 307 -26.16 4.16 -2.49
N SER A 308 -24.88 3.84 -2.65
CA SER A 308 -24.10 4.26 -3.81
C SER A 308 -24.27 3.27 -4.95
N TYR A 309 -25.21 2.32 -4.87
CA TYR A 309 -25.70 1.65 -6.08
C TYR A 309 -26.25 2.63 -7.14
N ARG A 310 -26.40 3.92 -6.83
CA ARG A 310 -26.58 5.02 -7.80
C ARG A 310 -25.35 5.90 -8.08
N TYR A 311 -24.26 5.77 -7.33
CA TYR A 311 -23.05 6.62 -7.45
C TYR A 311 -21.76 5.84 -7.78
N ASP A 312 -21.65 4.57 -7.41
CA ASP A 312 -20.60 3.63 -7.83
C ASP A 312 -21.03 2.80 -9.05
N SER A 313 -22.34 2.59 -9.28
CA SER A 313 -22.78 1.96 -10.55
C SER A 313 -22.56 2.87 -11.75
N LEU A 314 -22.54 4.19 -11.55
CA LEU A 314 -22.27 5.20 -12.57
C LEU A 314 -21.85 6.50 -11.87
N ASN A 315 -20.63 6.61 -11.36
CA ASN A 315 -20.00 7.93 -11.38
C ASN A 315 -19.86 8.23 -12.88
N PRO A 316 -20.51 9.25 -13.47
CA PRO A 316 -20.48 9.44 -14.91
C PRO A 316 -19.04 9.50 -15.43
N GLY A 317 -18.13 10.07 -14.64
CA GLY A 317 -16.68 10.05 -14.87
C GLY A 317 -16.06 8.64 -14.88
N ASN A 318 -16.32 7.78 -13.88
CA ASN A 318 -15.76 6.42 -13.87
C ASN A 318 -16.40 5.51 -14.92
N SER A 319 -17.69 5.63 -15.18
CA SER A 319 -18.35 4.85 -16.26
C SER A 319 -17.85 5.27 -17.65
N HIS A 320 -17.56 6.56 -17.82
CA HIS A 320 -16.96 7.11 -19.03
C HIS A 320 -15.52 6.64 -19.19
N LEU A 321 -14.71 6.74 -18.13
CA LEU A 321 -13.33 6.28 -18.09
C LEU A 321 -13.24 4.78 -18.36
N VAL A 322 -13.99 3.95 -17.64
CA VAL A 322 -14.03 2.49 -17.83
C VAL A 322 -14.45 2.14 -19.25
N ARG A 323 -15.44 2.86 -19.81
CA ARG A 323 -15.84 2.68 -21.20
C ARG A 323 -14.70 3.04 -22.15
N ILE A 324 -14.07 4.20 -22.00
CA ILE A 324 -12.94 4.64 -22.82
C ILE A 324 -11.80 3.63 -22.73
N LEU A 325 -11.39 3.21 -21.54
CA LEU A 325 -10.31 2.24 -21.36
C LEU A 325 -10.63 0.89 -22.01
N ARG A 326 -11.88 0.42 -21.91
CA ARG A 326 -12.32 -0.82 -22.53
C ARG A 326 -12.36 -0.72 -24.05
N GLU A 327 -12.93 0.36 -24.59
CA GLU A 327 -12.97 0.63 -26.03
C GLU A 327 -11.55 0.75 -26.57
N THR A 328 -10.70 1.52 -25.87
CA THR A 328 -9.29 1.72 -26.22
C THR A 328 -8.54 0.40 -26.24
N ARG A 329 -8.68 -0.42 -25.19
CA ARG A 329 -8.07 -1.74 -25.15
C ARG A 329 -8.48 -2.60 -26.33
N THR A 330 -9.78 -2.64 -26.65
CA THR A 330 -10.32 -3.47 -27.73
C THR A 330 -9.75 -3.06 -29.09
N VAL A 331 -9.76 -1.76 -29.38
CA VAL A 331 -9.24 -1.21 -30.65
C VAL A 331 -7.73 -1.38 -30.75
N VAL A 332 -7.00 -1.16 -29.66
CA VAL A 332 -5.54 -1.33 -29.62
C VAL A 332 -5.16 -2.79 -29.80
N GLU A 333 -5.84 -3.75 -29.15
CA GLU A 333 -5.56 -5.17 -29.35
C GLU A 333 -5.73 -5.57 -30.83
N GLU A 334 -6.78 -5.10 -31.51
CA GLU A 334 -6.97 -5.34 -32.96
C GLU A 334 -5.83 -4.72 -33.81
N MET A 335 -5.39 -3.50 -33.50
CA MET A 335 -4.28 -2.86 -34.21
C MET A 335 -2.97 -3.62 -34.00
N LEU A 336 -2.69 -4.07 -32.78
CA LEU A 336 -1.48 -4.81 -32.43
C LEU A 336 -1.46 -6.20 -33.07
N GLU A 337 -2.60 -6.89 -33.17
CA GLU A 337 -2.73 -8.16 -33.91
C GLU A 337 -2.39 -8.01 -35.39
N ASN A 338 -2.64 -6.83 -35.97
CA ASN A 338 -2.28 -6.48 -37.35
C ASN A 338 -0.84 -5.94 -37.50
N GLY A 339 -0.07 -5.86 -36.41
CA GLY A 339 1.30 -5.32 -36.40
C GLY A 339 1.37 -3.79 -36.52
N GLU A 340 0.28 -3.08 -36.28
CA GLU A 340 0.16 -1.62 -36.44
C GLU A 340 0.54 -0.85 -35.16
N ILE A 341 1.75 -1.08 -34.64
CA ILE A 341 2.21 -0.56 -33.34
C ILE A 341 2.11 0.97 -33.27
N GLU A 342 2.64 1.70 -34.24
CA GLU A 342 2.64 3.17 -34.22
C GLU A 342 1.22 3.75 -34.31
N LYS A 343 0.30 3.06 -34.98
CA LYS A 343 -1.10 3.49 -35.05
C LYS A 343 -1.82 3.24 -33.74
N ALA A 344 -1.54 2.11 -33.09
CA ALA A 344 -2.05 1.81 -31.76
C ALA A 344 -1.61 2.87 -30.73
N GLU A 345 -0.33 3.23 -30.71
CA GLU A 345 0.21 4.28 -29.83
C GLU A 345 -0.44 5.64 -30.11
N GLN A 346 -0.51 6.06 -31.37
CA GLN A 346 -1.18 7.30 -31.75
C GLN A 346 -2.68 7.31 -31.41
N TYR A 347 -3.33 6.15 -31.39
CA TYR A 347 -4.73 6.04 -31.00
C TYR A 347 -4.87 6.23 -29.48
N MET A 348 -3.98 5.62 -28.68
CA MET A 348 -3.95 5.80 -27.22
C MET A 348 -3.68 7.26 -26.83
N ASP A 349 -2.71 7.92 -27.48
CA ASP A 349 -2.35 9.33 -27.21
C ASP A 349 -3.50 10.33 -27.47
N LYS A 350 -4.45 9.96 -28.32
CA LYS A 350 -5.61 10.81 -28.67
C LYS A 350 -6.78 10.65 -27.69
N GLN A 351 -6.76 9.63 -26.84
CA GLN A 351 -7.85 9.42 -25.88
C GLN A 351 -7.78 10.51 -24.81
N LEU A 352 -8.93 11.12 -24.53
CA LEU A 352 -9.09 12.09 -23.46
C LEU A 352 -9.85 11.40 -22.33
N TRP A 353 -9.18 11.16 -21.21
CA TRP A 353 -9.75 10.58 -20.01
C TRP A 353 -10.20 11.63 -18.99
#